data_AF-A0A971HD33-F1
#
_entry.id   AF-A0A971HD33-F1
#
_cell.length_a   1.000
_cell.length_b   1.000
_cell.length_c   1.000
_cell.angle_alpha   90.00
_cell.angle_beta   90.00
_cell.angle_gamma   90.00
#
_symmetry.space_group_name_H-M   'P 1'
#
loop_
_entity.id
_entity.type
_entity.pdbx_description
1 polymer ?
#
loop_
_entity_poly.entity_id
_entity_poly.type
_entity_poly.pdbx_seq_one_letter_code
_entity_poly.pdbx_strand_id
1 'polypeptide(L)' 'MALKNTLNLTNVTQQELNCVKEIASNHLVMSSKFSLYANQVQDPQLKQMLQQQSSDAQTTAMNLINSLK' A
#
# COMPACT_ATOMS: atom_id res chain seq x y z
N MET A 1 3.38 6.20 6.26
CA MET A 1 2.54 7.32 5.77
C MET A 1 1.85 6.85 4.52
N ALA A 2 0.52 6.83 4.54
CA ALA A 2 -0.29 6.43 3.39
C ALA A 2 -0.34 7.53 2.31
N LEU A 3 -0.41 7.13 1.04
CA LEU A 3 -0.90 8.00 -0.02
C LEU A 3 -2.40 8.23 0.22
N LYS A 4 -2.80 9.46 0.56
CA LYS A 4 -4.19 9.79 0.94
C LYS A 4 -5.09 10.18 -0.22
N ASN A 5 -4.50 10.63 -1.33
CA ASN A 5 -5.23 11.12 -2.51
C ASN A 5 -4.88 10.29 -3.74
N THR A 6 -5.80 10.25 -4.70
CA THR A 6 -5.49 9.72 -6.04
C THR A 6 -4.53 10.64 -6.79
N LEU A 7 -3.80 10.08 -7.73
CA LEU A 7 -2.89 10.75 -8.64
C LEU A 7 -3.58 11.01 -9.97
N ASN A 8 -3.16 12.08 -10.67
CA ASN A 8 -3.53 12.30 -12.06
C ASN A 8 -2.46 11.63 -12.95
N LEU A 9 -2.86 10.62 -13.73
CA LEU A 9 -1.97 9.83 -14.58
C LEU A 9 -2.20 10.05 -16.09
N THR A 10 -2.89 11.12 -16.49
CA THR A 10 -3.31 11.33 -17.89
C THR A 10 -2.15 11.38 -18.91
N ASN A 11 -0.95 11.80 -18.49
CA ASN A 11 0.19 12.03 -19.39
C ASN A 11 1.40 11.11 -19.10
N VAL A 12 1.21 10.01 -18.38
CA VAL A 12 2.30 9.06 -18.13
C VAL A 12 2.47 8.10 -19.30
N THR A 13 3.70 7.70 -19.55
CA THR A 13 4.04 6.65 -20.51
C THR A 13 3.52 5.28 -20.06
N GLN A 14 3.44 4.31 -20.97
CA GLN A 14 3.05 2.95 -20.64
C GLN A 14 4.01 2.29 -19.64
N GLN A 15 5.31 2.63 -19.71
CA GLN A 15 6.31 2.13 -18.76
C GLN A 15 6.05 2.68 -17.35
N GLU A 16 5.82 3.99 -17.21
CA GLU A 16 5.48 4.60 -15.93
C GLU A 16 4.16 4.06 -15.37
N LEU A 17 3.16 3.84 -16.24
CA LEU A 17 1.90 3.21 -15.85
C LEU A 17 2.11 1.80 -15.29
N ASN A 18 3.00 1.01 -15.90
CA ASN A 18 3.36 -0.32 -15.42
C ASN A 18 4.09 -0.24 -14.07
N CYS A 19 4.98 0.74 -13.87
CA CYS A 19 5.60 0.98 -12.57
C CYS A 19 4.55 1.30 -11.49
N VAL A 20 3.55 2.13 -11.79
CA VAL A 20 2.46 2.44 -10.83
C VAL A 20 1.67 1.18 -10.45
N LYS A 21 1.37 0.30 -11.42
CA LYS A 21 0.71 -1.00 -11.17
C LYS A 21 1.55 -1.92 -10.29
N GLU A 22 2.86 -1.97 -10.53
CA GLU A 22 3.78 -2.76 -9.73
C GLU A 22 3.86 -2.23 -8.30
N ILE A 23 3.99 -0.91 -8.12
CA ILE A 23 4.01 -0.27 -6.80
C ILE A 23 2.71 -0.57 -6.04
N ALA A 24 1.55 -0.43 -6.68
CA ALA A 24 0.27 -0.77 -6.07
C ALA A 24 0.22 -2.24 -5.61
N SER A 25 0.69 -3.16 -6.46
CA SER A 25 0.75 -4.60 -6.14
C SER A 25 1.69 -4.89 -4.96
N ASN A 26 2.85 -4.24 -4.93
CA ASN A 26 3.81 -4.36 -3.83
C ASN A 26 3.21 -3.87 -2.50
N HIS A 27 2.43 -2.78 -2.52
CA HIS A 27 1.73 -2.29 -1.33
C HIS A 27 0.61 -3.25 -0.84
N LEU A 28 -0.09 -3.95 -1.75
CA LEU A 28 -1.03 -5.00 -1.35
C LEU A 28 -0.32 -6.16 -0.62
N VAL A 29 0.78 -6.67 -1.19
CA VAL A 29 1.59 -7.72 -0.58
C VAL A 29 2.14 -7.27 0.77
N MET A 30 2.63 -6.04 0.85
CA MET A 30 3.13 -5.43 2.07
C MET A 30 2.05 -5.36 3.16
N SER A 31 0.84 -4.91 2.81
CA SER A 31 -0.30 -4.88 3.73
C SER A 31 -0.60 -6.26 4.29
N SER A 32 -0.71 -7.28 3.43
CA SER A 32 -0.96 -8.65 3.88
C SER A 32 0.14 -9.19 4.80
N LYS A 33 1.42 -8.93 4.49
CA LYS A 33 2.55 -9.35 5.33
C LYS A 33 2.54 -8.66 6.68
N PHE A 34 2.31 -7.35 6.74
CA PHE A 34 2.25 -6.63 8.01
C PHE A 34 1.07 -7.08 8.86
N SER A 35 -0.09 -7.32 8.26
CA SER A 35 -1.24 -7.90 8.96
C SER A 35 -0.91 -9.29 9.54
N LEU A 36 -0.27 -10.15 8.74
CA LEU A 36 0.18 -11.46 9.19
C LEU A 36 1.14 -11.36 10.38
N TYR A 37 2.17 -10.52 10.28
CA TYR A 37 3.16 -10.36 11.34
C TYR A 37 2.57 -9.73 12.60
N ALA A 38 1.67 -8.76 12.47
CA ALA A 38 0.95 -8.17 13.60
C ALA A 38 0.19 -9.22 14.44
N ASN A 39 -0.30 -10.27 13.79
CA ASN A 39 -1.01 -11.37 14.48
C ASN A 39 -0.07 -12.39 15.14
N GLN A 40 1.23 -12.37 14.83
CA GLN A 40 2.22 -13.30 15.36
C GLN A 40 3.10 -12.68 16.46
N VAL A 41 3.19 -11.35 16.52
CA VAL A 41 3.99 -10.66 17.55
C VAL A 41 3.22 -10.54 18.86
N GLN A 42 3.94 -10.75 19.97
CA GLN A 42 3.40 -10.61 21.32
C GLN A 42 3.60 -9.19 21.87
N ASP A 43 4.64 -8.49 21.41
CA ASP A 43 4.93 -7.13 21.83
C ASP A 43 3.81 -6.16 21.40
N PRO A 44 3.12 -5.48 22.33
CA PRO A 44 1.97 -4.64 22.02
C PRO A 44 2.31 -3.43 21.14
N GLN A 45 3.48 -2.83 21.33
CA GLN A 45 3.89 -1.64 20.59
C GLN A 45 4.21 -1.99 19.14
N LEU A 46 4.96 -3.07 18.93
CA LEU A 46 5.28 -3.61 17.61
C LEU A 46 4.01 -4.09 16.90
N LYS A 47 3.08 -4.72 17.61
CA LYS A 47 1.77 -5.11 17.07
C LYS A 47 1.01 -3.92 16.53
N GLN A 48 0.86 -2.86 17.33
CA GLN A 48 0.15 -1.65 16.92
C GLN A 48 0.85 -0.97 15.74
N MET A 49 2.19 -0.91 15.75
CA MET A 49 2.97 -0.37 14.64
C MET A 49 2.72 -1.15 13.34
N LEU A 50 2.78 -2.48 13.38
CA LEU A 50 2.55 -3.33 12.19
C LEU A 50 1.10 -3.21 11.68
N GLN A 51 0.11 -3.11 12.57
CA GLN A 51 -1.28 -2.86 12.18
C GLN A 51 -1.44 -1.51 11.46
N GLN A 52 -0.78 -0.46 11.97
CA GLN A 52 -0.79 0.84 11.31
C GLN A 52 -0.11 0.76 9.93
N GLN A 53 1.04 0.10 9.82
CA GLN A 53 1.73 -0.07 8.54
C GLN A 53 0.88 -0.88 7.54
N SER A 54 0.16 -1.90 8.01
CA SER A 54 -0.78 -2.67 7.19
C SER A 54 -1.87 -1.78 6.60
N SER A 55 -2.47 -0.92 7.42
CA SER A 55 -3.53 0.01 7.01
C SER A 55 -3.01 1.09 6.06
N ASP A 56 -1.83 1.65 6.34
CA ASP A 56 -1.17 2.65 5.49
C ASP A 56 -0.86 2.09 4.10
N ALA A 57 -0.32 0.87 4.04
CA ALA A 57 0.01 0.19 2.78
C ALA A 57 -1.25 -0.13 1.98
N GLN A 58 -2.33 -0.60 2.64
CA GLN A 58 -3.61 -0.85 1.97
C GLN A 58 -4.20 0.43 1.38
N THR A 59 -4.23 1.50 2.15
CA THR A 59 -4.74 2.81 1.69
C THR A 59 -3.94 3.30 0.48
N THR A 60 -2.61 3.16 0.52
CA THR A 60 -1.73 3.52 -0.59
C THR A 60 -2.04 2.71 -1.84
N ALA A 61 -2.13 1.38 -1.73
CA ALA A 61 -2.48 0.52 -2.85
C ALA A 61 -3.84 0.89 -3.45
N MET A 62 -4.86 1.10 -2.62
CA MET A 62 -6.21 1.43 -3.09
C MET A 62 -6.25 2.77 -3.82
N ASN A 63 -5.54 3.78 -3.31
CA ASN A 63 -5.49 5.08 -3.96
C ASN A 63 -4.70 5.04 -5.28
N LEU A 64 -3.62 4.26 -5.36
CA LEU A 64 -2.93 4.02 -6.63
C LEU A 64 -3.84 3.28 -7.63
N ILE A 65 -4.53 2.23 -7.22
CA ILE A 65 -5.49 1.49 -8.06
C ILE A 65 -6.61 2.41 -8.55
N ASN A 66 -7.15 3.26 -7.68
CA ASN A 66 -8.18 4.23 -8.06
C ASN A 66 -7.65 5.31 -9.01
N SER A 67 -6.35 5.62 -8.96
CA SER A 67 -5.69 6.54 -9.90
C SER A 67 -5.47 5.93 -11.29
N LEU A 68 -5.52 4.60 -11.39
CA LEU A 68 -5.37 3.84 -12.64
C LEU A 68 -6.70 3.63 -13.38
N LYS A 69 -7.83 4.06 -12.80
CA LYS A 69 -9.17 4.01 -13.42
C LYS A 69 -9.40 5.25 -14.27
#